data_AF-A0A3P6SSQ7-F1
#
_entry.id   AF-A0A3P6SSQ7-F1
#
_cell.length_a   1.000
_cell.length_b   1.000
_cell.length_c   1.000
_cell.angle_alpha   90.00
_cell.angle_beta   90.00
_cell.angle_gamma   90.00
#
_symmetry.space_group_name_H-M   'P 1'
#
loop_
_entity.id
_entity.type
_entity.pdbx_description
1 polymer ?
#
loop_
_entity_poly.entity_id
_entity_poly.type
_entity_poly.pdbx_seq_one_letter_code
_entity_poly.pdbx_strand_id
1 'polypeptide(L)'
;MTDHIVDGCGDHVTALDTEPPAIEPLLDDGENVLQGVEEYFYELLIDMDMISRIRRTNPTQIQAGQMVLSREILRVWDLMYSHRFLQLHPDENRMQSEERH
;
A
#
# COMPACT_ATOMS: atom_id res chain seq x y z
N MET A 1 51.52 -10.59 20.13
CA MET A 1 51.54 -10.70 21.60
C MET A 1 52.02 -9.38 22.17
N THR A 2 51.09 -8.59 22.71
CA THR A 2 51.25 -7.79 23.94
C THR A 2 49.87 -7.24 24.29
N ASP A 3 49.24 -7.92 25.24
CA ASP A 3 47.98 -7.57 25.88
C ASP A 3 48.14 -6.30 26.72
N HIS A 4 47.09 -5.47 26.77
CA HIS A 4 46.83 -4.61 27.92
C HIS A 4 45.33 -4.59 28.21
N ILE A 5 44.97 -5.37 29.24
CA ILE A 5 43.68 -5.36 29.95
C ILE A 5 43.69 -4.16 30.90
N VAL A 6 42.58 -3.43 30.98
CA VAL A 6 42.21 -2.61 32.15
C VAL A 6 40.80 -3.00 32.56
N ASP A 7 40.73 -3.71 33.68
CA ASP A 7 39.55 -4.00 34.50
C ASP A 7 39.56 -3.04 35.70
N GLY A 8 38.40 -2.59 36.17
CA GLY A 8 38.30 -1.93 37.48
C GLY A 8 37.12 -1.00 37.73
N CYS A 9 36.19 -1.50 38.58
CA CYS A 9 35.15 -0.83 39.40
C CYS A 9 33.89 -0.32 38.67
N GLY A 10 32.66 -0.82 38.94
CA GLY A 10 31.99 -1.00 40.26
C GLY A 10 31.36 0.35 40.66
N ASP A 11 30.05 0.57 40.84
CA ASP A 11 29.01 -0.13 41.62
C ASP A 11 27.62 0.52 41.28
N HIS A 12 26.50 -0.18 41.51
CA HIS A 12 25.09 0.25 41.30
C HIS A 12 24.69 1.46 42.19
N VAL A 13 23.55 2.17 42.15
CA VAL A 13 22.10 1.99 41.81
C VAL A 13 21.54 3.44 41.65
N THR A 14 20.64 3.80 40.73
CA THR A 14 19.20 4.03 40.99
C THR A 14 18.50 4.64 39.77
N ALA A 15 17.23 4.23 39.64
CA ALA A 15 16.32 4.45 38.53
C ALA A 15 15.95 5.91 38.26
N LEU A 16 15.59 6.16 37.00
CA LEU A 16 14.45 7.03 36.70
C LEU A 16 13.67 6.40 35.56
N ASP A 17 12.46 5.99 35.92
CA ASP A 17 11.38 5.58 35.04
C ASP A 17 11.30 6.47 33.80
N THR A 18 11.37 5.87 32.63
CA THR A 18 10.54 6.28 31.50
C THR A 18 10.41 5.09 30.55
N GLU A 19 9.44 4.23 30.83
CA GLU A 19 8.73 3.57 29.74
C GLU A 19 8.18 4.68 28.82
N PRO A 20 8.24 4.50 27.50
CA PRO A 20 6.97 4.50 26.82
C PRO A 20 6.64 3.06 26.42
N PRO A 21 5.52 2.51 26.92
CA PRO A 21 4.99 1.27 26.40
C PRO A 21 4.70 1.46 24.91
N ALA A 22 4.87 0.36 24.17
CA ALA A 22 4.48 0.22 22.79
C ALA A 22 3.08 0.82 22.52
N ILE A 23 3.04 1.87 21.72
CA ILE A 23 1.89 2.19 20.88
C ILE A 23 2.48 2.71 19.56
N GLU A 24 2.92 1.80 18.69
CA GLU A 24 2.76 2.09 17.27
C GLU A 24 1.25 2.34 17.06
N PRO A 25 0.84 3.47 16.47
CA PRO A 25 -0.54 3.63 16.10
C PRO A 25 -0.80 2.61 14.97
N LEU A 26 -1.47 1.53 15.36
CA LEU A 26 -2.07 0.49 14.55
C LEU A 26 -3.15 1.10 13.63
N LEU A 27 -2.76 2.01 12.73
CA LEU A 27 -3.65 2.76 11.83
C LEU A 27 -2.91 3.17 10.53
N ASP A 28 -2.24 2.25 9.82
CA ASP A 28 -1.66 2.59 8.51
C ASP A 28 -1.54 1.39 7.54
N ASP A 29 -2.45 0.41 7.61
CA ASP A 29 -2.44 -0.68 6.61
C ASP A 29 -3.27 -0.29 5.37
N GLY A 30 -4.31 0.53 5.57
CA GLY A 30 -5.25 0.92 4.50
C GLY A 30 -4.72 2.01 3.55
N GLU A 31 -4.01 3.03 4.06
CA GLU A 31 -3.48 4.10 3.21
C GLU A 31 -2.28 3.60 2.38
N ASN A 32 -1.41 2.79 2.98
CA ASN A 32 -0.31 2.12 2.28
C ASN A 32 -0.79 1.18 1.17
N VAL A 33 -1.88 0.42 1.40
CA VAL A 33 -2.49 -0.41 0.35
C VAL A 33 -3.08 0.44 -0.78
N LEU A 34 -3.77 1.53 -0.46
CA LEU A 34 -4.34 2.42 -1.48
C LEU A 34 -3.25 3.06 -2.33
N GLN A 35 -2.15 3.51 -1.72
CA GLN A 35 -1.00 4.06 -2.44
C GLN A 35 -0.40 3.02 -3.40
N GLY A 36 -0.19 1.78 -2.94
CA GLY A 36 0.32 0.71 -3.82
C GLY A 36 -0.61 0.38 -4.99
N VAL A 37 -1.93 0.47 -4.79
CA VAL A 37 -2.91 0.29 -5.87
C VAL A 37 -2.86 1.45 -6.88
N GLU A 38 -2.66 2.69 -6.41
CA GLU A 38 -2.50 3.86 -7.29
C GLU A 38 -1.20 3.76 -8.10
N GLU A 39 -0.09 3.35 -7.48
CA GLU A 39 1.19 3.11 -8.16
C GLU A 39 1.03 2.04 -9.24
N TYR A 40 0.38 0.92 -8.92
CA TYR A 40 0.09 -0.15 -9.88
C TYR A 40 -0.78 0.35 -11.05
N PHE A 41 -1.76 1.22 -10.78
CA PHE A 41 -2.57 1.83 -11.84
C PHE A 41 -1.71 2.64 -12.82
N TYR A 42 -0.74 3.42 -12.32
CA TYR A 42 0.17 4.18 -13.18
C TYR A 42 1.08 3.26 -14.01
N GLU A 43 1.58 2.16 -13.44
CA GLU A 43 2.35 1.15 -14.18
C GLU A 43 1.55 0.57 -15.35
N LEU A 44 0.28 0.23 -15.14
CA LEU A 44 -0.60 -0.27 -16.20
C LEU A 44 -0.81 0.74 -17.33
N LEU A 45 -0.87 2.04 -17.02
CA LEU A 45 -0.96 3.09 -18.04
C LEU A 45 0.32 3.20 -18.87
N ILE A 46 1.49 3.06 -18.25
CA ILE A 46 2.79 3.03 -18.93
C ILE A 46 2.85 1.82 -19.87
N ASP A 47 2.45 0.63 -19.38
CA ASP A 47 2.41 -0.59 -20.18
C ASP A 47 1.46 -0.45 -21.38
N MET A 48 0.31 0.19 -21.19
CA MET A 48 -0.64 0.46 -22.28
C MET A 48 -0.05 1.42 -23.33
N ASP A 49 0.69 2.45 -22.94
CA ASP A 49 1.38 3.34 -23.88
C ASP A 49 2.44 2.57 -24.69
N MET A 50 3.26 1.75 -24.03
CA MET A 50 4.25 0.91 -24.68
C MET A 50 3.60 -0.02 -25.71
N ILE A 51 2.58 -0.77 -25.30
CA ILE A 51 1.84 -1.69 -26.17
C ILE A 51 1.18 -0.94 -27.35
N SER A 52 0.65 0.25 -27.11
CA SER A 52 0.03 1.09 -28.15
C SER A 52 1.04 1.55 -29.21
N ARG A 53 2.29 1.80 -28.82
CA ARG A 53 3.38 2.10 -29.77
C ARG A 53 3.71 0.88 -30.63
N ILE A 54 3.77 -0.33 -30.05
CA ILE A 54 4.07 -1.56 -30.80
C ILE A 54 2.89 -1.93 -31.74
N ARG A 55 1.64 -1.68 -31.35
CA ARG A 55 0.49 -1.91 -32.24
C ARG A 55 0.60 -1.15 -33.56
N ARG A 56 1.20 0.04 -33.57
CA ARG A 56 1.41 0.81 -34.80
C ARG A 56 2.25 0.04 -35.83
N THR A 57 3.15 -0.83 -35.38
CA THR A 57 3.98 -1.67 -36.25
C THR A 57 3.40 -3.06 -36.46
N ASN A 58 2.70 -3.63 -35.48
CA ASN A 58 2.12 -4.98 -35.54
C ASN A 58 0.68 -5.02 -35.01
N PRO A 59 -0.33 -4.56 -35.79
CA PRO A 59 -1.66 -4.26 -35.27
C PRO A 59 -2.46 -5.48 -34.78
N THR A 60 -2.27 -6.64 -35.39
CA THR A 60 -3.04 -7.86 -35.08
C THR A 60 -2.39 -8.74 -34.02
N GLN A 61 -1.08 -8.66 -33.81
CA GLN A 61 -0.36 -9.55 -32.91
C GLN A 61 -0.55 -9.20 -31.42
N ILE A 62 -1.00 -7.97 -31.12
CA ILE A 62 -0.98 -7.41 -29.76
C ILE A 62 -2.39 -7.10 -29.25
N GLN A 63 -3.42 -7.41 -30.04
CA GLN A 63 -4.81 -7.13 -29.70
C GLN A 63 -5.23 -7.82 -28.38
N ALA A 64 -4.81 -9.07 -28.17
CA ALA A 64 -5.09 -9.79 -26.93
C ALA A 64 -4.45 -9.12 -25.70
N GLY A 65 -3.18 -8.70 -25.81
CA GLY A 65 -2.49 -7.97 -24.76
C GLY A 65 -3.16 -6.64 -24.42
N GLN A 66 -3.57 -5.88 -25.44
CA GLN A 66 -4.34 -4.64 -25.26
C GLN A 66 -5.67 -4.86 -24.55
N MET A 67 -6.39 -5.92 -24.92
CA MET A 67 -7.67 -6.23 -24.28
C MET A 67 -7.50 -6.59 -22.80
N VAL A 68 -6.47 -7.38 -22.46
CA VAL A 68 -6.19 -7.76 -21.08
C VAL A 68 -5.78 -6.54 -20.25
N LEU A 69 -4.83 -5.73 -20.74
CA LEU A 69 -4.42 -4.49 -20.07
C LEU A 69 -5.60 -3.53 -19.88
N SER A 70 -6.45 -3.37 -20.90
CA SER A 70 -7.63 -2.48 -20.81
C SER A 70 -8.60 -2.95 -19.72
N ARG A 71 -8.81 -4.27 -19.60
CA ARG A 71 -9.66 -4.84 -18.55
C ARG A 71 -9.10 -4.61 -17.16
N GLU A 72 -7.78 -4.79 -16.99
CA GLU A 72 -7.16 -4.62 -15.67
C GLU A 72 -7.15 -3.15 -15.24
N ILE A 73 -6.87 -2.21 -16.15
CA ILE A 73 -6.96 -0.77 -15.88
C ILE A 73 -8.36 -0.40 -15.39
N LEU A 74 -9.41 -0.88 -16.06
CA LEU A 74 -10.79 -0.61 -15.66
C LEU A 74 -11.14 -1.23 -14.30
N ARG A 75 -10.64 -2.44 -14.03
CA ARG A 75 -10.84 -3.11 -12.74
C ARG A 75 -10.18 -2.36 -11.59
N VAL A 76 -8.93 -1.94 -11.76
CA VAL A 76 -8.19 -1.17 -10.75
C VAL A 76 -8.83 0.20 -10.55
N TRP A 77 -9.26 0.86 -11.63
CA TRP A 77 -10.02 2.11 -11.56
C TRP A 77 -11.30 1.95 -10.72
N ASP A 78 -12.09 0.91 -10.99
CA ASP A 78 -13.33 0.63 -10.26
C ASP A 78 -13.08 0.35 -8.77
N LEU A 79 -11.99 -0.37 -8.46
CA LEU A 79 -11.56 -0.62 -7.08
C LEU A 79 -11.20 0.69 -6.36
N MET A 80 -10.41 1.55 -6.99
CA MET A 80 -10.02 2.85 -6.41
C MET A 80 -11.23 3.78 -6.25
N TYR A 81 -12.15 3.79 -7.23
CA TYR A 81 -13.36 4.60 -7.18
C TYR A 81 -14.27 4.14 -6.05
N SER A 82 -14.52 2.83 -5.95
CA SER A 82 -15.34 2.24 -4.89
C SER A 82 -14.75 2.50 -3.51
N HIS A 83 -13.43 2.35 -3.35
CA HIS A 83 -12.76 2.64 -2.08
C HIS A 83 -12.89 4.11 -1.67
N ARG A 84 -12.62 5.05 -2.58
CA ARG A 84 -12.80 6.49 -2.31
C ARG A 84 -14.26 6.84 -2.01
N PHE A 85 -15.21 6.29 -2.75
CA PHE A 85 -16.63 6.51 -2.53
C PHE A 85 -17.07 6.03 -1.14
N LEU A 86 -16.64 4.84 -0.72
CA LEU A 86 -16.91 4.29 0.62
C LEU A 86 -16.30 5.13 1.74
N GLN A 87 -15.15 5.77 1.51
CA GLN A 87 -14.54 6.71 2.47
C GLN A 87 -15.32 8.03 2.59
N LEU A 88 -15.96 8.49 1.52
CA LEU A 88 -16.73 9.75 1.48
C LEU A 88 -18.14 9.65 2.10
N HIS A 89 -18.72 8.45 2.20
CA HIS A 89 -20.06 8.21 2.76
C HIS A 89 -20.07 7.13 3.86
N PRO A 90 -19.45 7.37 5.03
CA PRO A 90 -19.40 6.38 6.10
C PRO A 90 -20.77 6.13 6.77
N ASP A 91 -21.66 7.14 6.83
CA ASP A 91 -22.91 7.06 7.59
C ASP A 91 -23.99 6.17 6.93
N GLU A 92 -23.98 6.00 5.61
CA GLU A 92 -24.95 5.12 4.92
C GLU A 92 -24.64 3.62 5.14
N ASN A 93 -23.37 3.25 5.31
CA ASN A 93 -22.96 1.87 5.61
C ASN A 93 -23.31 1.46 7.06
N ARG A 94 -23.41 2.44 7.97
CA ARG A 94 -23.73 2.19 9.38
C ARG A 94 -25.22 1.91 9.58
N MET A 95 -26.10 2.57 8.82
CA MET A 95 -27.54 2.31 8.87
C MET A 95 -27.93 0.92 8.32
N GLN A 96 -27.23 0.40 7.31
CA GLN A 96 -27.55 -0.94 6.78
C GLN A 96 -27.11 -2.11 7.69
N SER A 97 -26.14 -1.87 8.58
CA SER A 97 -25.67 -2.88 9.52
C SER A 97 -26.53 -2.95 10.79
N GLU A 98 -27.26 -1.88 11.12
CA GLU A 98 -28.18 -1.84 12.27
C GLU A 98 -29.59 -2.39 11.95
N GLU A 99 -30.03 -2.41 10.68
CA GLU A 99 -31.35 -2.97 10.29
C GLU A 99 -31.39 -4.51 10.17
N ARG A 100 -30.27 -5.22 10.40
CA ARG A 100 -30.19 -6.70 10.34
C ARG A 100 -30.14 -7.40 11.69
N HIS A 101 -30.46 -6.72 12.79
CA HIS A 101 -30.56 -7.33 14.13
C HIS A 101 -31.93 -7.10 14.77
#